data_AF-A0A5J4TU25-F1
#
_entry.id   AF-A0A5J4TU25-F1
#
_cell.length_a   1.000
_cell.length_b   1.000
_cell.length_c   1.000
_cell.angle_alpha   90.00
_cell.angle_beta   90.00
_cell.angle_gamma   90.00
#
_symmetry.space_group_name_H-M   'P 1'
#
loop_
_entity.id
_entity.type
_entity.pdbx_description
1 polymer ?
#
loop_
_entity_poly.entity_id
_entity_poly.type
_entity_poly.pdbx_seq_one_letter_code
_entity_poly.pdbx_strand_id
1 'polypeptide(L)'
;ASNIENGHKGWISASGGIELKFYFIKLVTDKSKFNIPIIYIEDQNTNLELDSVTFSDINLSPTDEPKGIVHVDADNTELIISDCIFEDISFEGEGGSAIRIENDQENSFTATIDGTLFNNINSTGSESGQGGSAIYAQIREDCSLIIDDSCEFNDCVIESGNGGALYVDIYYSKNFQFKIKDATFHHIKALKHNSKDIPPSGYGGVIFLTGTGDYDVQSEQIDLSGMKSDSNSADNGGNNIYIVMPQLEEFCHYDEGSLVKGDFDDKLSNLSDVEGIATNISTFIQFTPEQISQEQKSLQYYWAIIASLRTAKVVVDFRNEDKPFKYQLNITDKNQLRNEANEFIYPPLDQTTDPINIVDQLDEQLATFAMKDKQFLNYKSKQYGALISNDRRFFTGSDGIEGRTVLLEVEVVFDTEEEELADPPQKSKFAWWIGLLIGLVVLAVIITIGCCFICYCCLWKKKNKEKDLDERLKQ
;
A
#
# COMPACT_ATOMS: atom_id res chain seq x y z
N ALA A 1 -25.96 -32.74 17.79
CA ALA A 1 -24.53 -32.86 18.05
C ALA A 1 -24.25 -34.25 18.61
N SER A 2 -23.20 -34.91 18.13
CA SER A 2 -22.69 -36.11 18.78
C SER A 2 -22.17 -35.71 20.16
N ASN A 3 -22.54 -36.44 21.22
CA ASN A 3 -22.04 -36.16 22.58
C ASN A 3 -20.58 -36.60 22.78
N ILE A 4 -19.93 -37.16 21.75
CA ILE A 4 -18.59 -37.76 21.85
C ILE A 4 -17.51 -36.71 22.16
N GLU A 5 -17.63 -35.51 21.59
CA GLU A 5 -16.63 -34.44 21.73
C GLU A 5 -16.92 -33.54 22.95
N ASN A 6 -18.07 -33.70 23.60
CA ASN A 6 -18.48 -32.82 24.70
C ASN A 6 -17.51 -32.91 25.87
N GLY A 7 -16.93 -31.78 26.25
CA GLY A 7 -16.00 -31.66 27.36
C GLY A 7 -14.55 -32.05 27.03
N HIS A 8 -14.24 -32.33 25.76
CA HIS A 8 -12.89 -32.57 25.27
C HIS A 8 -12.37 -31.34 24.50
N LYS A 9 -11.07 -31.05 24.62
CA LYS A 9 -10.43 -29.94 23.91
C LYS A 9 -9.82 -30.35 22.56
N GLY A 10 -9.38 -31.61 22.46
CA GLY A 10 -8.99 -32.24 21.21
C GLY A 10 -9.14 -33.76 21.29
N TRP A 11 -9.02 -34.44 20.15
CA TRP A 11 -9.01 -35.91 20.08
C TRP A 11 -7.76 -36.51 20.72
N ILE A 12 -6.65 -35.79 20.62
CA ILE A 12 -5.41 -35.97 21.36
C ILE A 12 -5.15 -34.64 22.07
N SER A 13 -5.05 -34.66 23.39
CA SER A 13 -4.74 -33.45 24.17
C SER A 13 -3.52 -33.71 25.04
N ALA A 14 -2.57 -32.78 25.03
CA ALA A 14 -1.42 -32.78 25.93
C ALA A 14 -1.43 -31.51 26.78
N SER A 15 -1.08 -31.67 28.05
CA SER A 15 -1.00 -30.58 29.01
C SER A 15 -0.07 -30.94 30.18
N GLY A 16 0.17 -30.02 31.10
CA GLY A 16 0.98 -30.25 32.30
C GLY A 16 2.48 -30.47 32.04
N GLY A 17 3.05 -29.85 31.00
CA GLY A 17 4.48 -29.94 30.67
C GLY A 17 4.88 -31.24 29.98
N ILE A 18 3.92 -31.88 29.30
CA ILE A 18 4.17 -33.11 28.53
C ILE A 18 4.87 -32.75 27.21
N GLU A 19 5.83 -33.58 26.82
CA GLU A 19 6.39 -33.58 25.47
C GLU A 19 5.75 -34.70 24.65
N LEU A 20 5.01 -34.34 23.61
CA LEU A 20 4.33 -35.27 22.72
C LEU A 20 5.08 -35.36 21.39
N LYS A 21 5.40 -36.57 20.94
CA LYS A 21 6.13 -36.80 19.68
C LYS A 21 5.44 -37.83 18.81
N PHE A 22 5.22 -37.50 17.55
CA PHE A 22 4.66 -38.41 16.55
C PHE A 22 5.60 -38.53 15.35
N TYR A 23 5.82 -39.78 14.93
CA TYR A 23 6.71 -40.10 13.82
C TYR A 23 5.99 -41.05 12.85
N PHE A 24 6.00 -40.73 11.56
CA PHE A 24 5.52 -41.64 10.48
C PHE A 24 4.07 -42.11 10.64
N ILE A 25 3.20 -41.27 11.20
CA ILE A 25 1.78 -41.60 11.41
C ILE A 25 0.93 -40.88 10.37
N LYS A 26 -0.07 -41.59 9.82
CA LYS A 26 -1.11 -41.00 8.99
C LYS A 26 -2.44 -40.98 9.75
N LEU A 27 -2.96 -39.78 9.99
CA LEU A 27 -4.24 -39.49 10.63
C LEU A 27 -5.26 -39.16 9.55
N VAL A 28 -6.32 -39.97 9.48
CA VAL A 28 -7.40 -39.83 8.50
C VAL A 28 -8.75 -39.96 9.18
N THR A 29 -9.78 -39.43 8.54
CA THR A 29 -11.14 -39.51 9.06
C THR A 29 -12.07 -40.17 8.06
N ASP A 30 -13.24 -40.58 8.51
CA ASP A 30 -14.30 -41.11 7.65
C ASP A 30 -15.14 -39.99 7.00
N LYS A 31 -14.59 -38.77 6.94
CA LYS A 31 -15.24 -37.52 6.49
C LYS A 31 -16.33 -37.01 7.40
N SER A 32 -16.46 -37.57 8.61
CA SER A 32 -17.25 -36.96 9.68
C SER A 32 -16.80 -35.53 9.94
N LYS A 33 -17.74 -34.69 10.37
CA LYS A 33 -17.45 -33.32 10.80
C LYS A 33 -17.12 -33.32 12.28
N PHE A 34 -15.91 -32.88 12.62
CA PHE A 34 -15.43 -32.72 13.99
C PHE A 34 -15.63 -31.30 14.46
N ASN A 35 -15.84 -31.07 15.75
CA ASN A 35 -15.94 -29.70 16.30
C ASN A 35 -14.69 -29.28 17.08
N ILE A 36 -13.79 -30.23 17.37
CA ILE A 36 -12.58 -30.01 18.17
C ILE A 36 -11.31 -30.46 17.41
N PRO A 37 -10.16 -29.85 17.69
CA PRO A 37 -8.85 -30.19 17.13
C PRO A 37 -8.52 -31.68 17.17
N ILE A 38 -7.68 -32.11 16.23
CA ILE A 38 -7.10 -33.46 16.30
C ILE A 38 -6.04 -33.50 17.39
N ILE A 39 -5.14 -32.52 17.41
CA ILE A 39 -4.15 -32.33 18.46
C ILE A 39 -4.39 -30.98 19.13
N TYR A 40 -4.51 -30.98 20.45
CA TYR A 40 -4.64 -29.78 21.27
C TYR A 40 -3.51 -29.74 22.32
N ILE A 41 -2.76 -28.65 22.35
CA ILE A 41 -1.64 -28.42 23.26
C ILE A 41 -1.97 -27.22 24.16
N GLU A 42 -1.79 -27.39 25.47
CA GLU A 42 -1.97 -26.32 26.46
C GLU A 42 -1.04 -26.50 27.67
N ASP A 43 -1.10 -25.55 28.61
CA ASP A 43 -0.26 -25.44 29.80
C ASP A 43 1.23 -25.20 29.52
N GLN A 44 1.88 -24.61 30.51
CA GLN A 44 3.29 -24.25 30.46
C GLN A 44 4.22 -25.43 30.12
N ASN A 45 5.14 -25.21 29.17
CA ASN A 45 6.18 -26.15 28.73
C ASN A 45 5.64 -27.46 28.16
N THR A 46 4.40 -27.48 27.65
CA THR A 46 3.89 -28.63 26.89
C THR A 46 4.34 -28.47 25.43
N ASN A 47 5.07 -29.46 24.93
CA ASN A 47 5.76 -29.39 23.63
C ASN A 47 5.22 -30.44 22.65
N LEU A 48 5.34 -30.14 21.36
CA LEU A 48 4.88 -31.03 20.29
C LEU A 48 5.95 -31.14 19.20
N GLU A 49 6.33 -32.38 18.88
CA GLU A 49 7.16 -32.72 17.73
C GLU A 49 6.39 -33.63 16.77
N LEU A 50 6.28 -33.22 15.52
CA LEU A 50 5.72 -33.98 14.42
C LEU A 50 6.80 -34.17 13.37
N ASP A 51 7.13 -35.41 13.05
CA ASP A 51 8.07 -35.74 11.98
C ASP A 51 7.44 -36.79 11.06
N SER A 52 7.36 -36.46 9.77
CA SER A 52 6.82 -37.36 8.76
C SER A 52 5.37 -37.78 9.05
N VAL A 53 4.57 -36.88 9.64
CA VAL A 53 3.16 -37.11 9.99
C VAL A 53 2.25 -36.58 8.88
N THR A 54 1.23 -37.35 8.52
CA THR A 54 0.22 -36.94 7.54
C THR A 54 -1.13 -36.73 8.21
N PHE A 55 -1.76 -35.59 7.98
CA PHE A 55 -3.16 -35.30 8.27
C PHE A 55 -3.91 -35.22 6.94
N SER A 56 -4.84 -36.14 6.67
CA SER A 56 -5.60 -36.12 5.42
C SER A 56 -7.09 -36.42 5.55
N ASP A 57 -7.88 -35.91 4.61
CA ASP A 57 -9.34 -36.11 4.55
C ASP A 57 -10.04 -35.68 5.86
N ILE A 58 -9.81 -34.45 6.33
CA ILE A 58 -10.34 -33.96 7.61
C ILE A 58 -11.31 -32.80 7.39
N ASN A 59 -12.51 -32.91 7.99
CA ASN A 59 -13.50 -31.84 7.98
C ASN A 59 -13.72 -31.34 9.42
N LEU A 60 -13.24 -30.14 9.72
CA LEU A 60 -13.47 -29.48 11.01
C LEU A 60 -14.56 -28.42 10.86
N SER A 61 -15.49 -28.35 11.81
CA SER A 61 -16.59 -27.38 11.81
C SER A 61 -16.79 -26.83 13.22
N PRO A 62 -15.85 -26.03 13.74
CA PRO A 62 -15.96 -25.46 15.08
C PRO A 62 -17.22 -24.61 15.22
N THR A 63 -17.84 -24.64 16.40
CA THR A 63 -19.13 -23.96 16.66
C THR A 63 -19.03 -22.64 17.39
N ASP A 64 -17.91 -22.40 18.08
CA ASP A 64 -17.80 -21.30 19.04
C ASP A 64 -16.69 -20.30 18.68
N GLU A 65 -15.57 -20.80 18.18
CA GLU A 65 -14.41 -20.01 17.75
C GLU A 65 -13.58 -20.81 16.73
N PRO A 66 -12.71 -20.16 15.93
CA PRO A 66 -11.86 -20.86 14.97
C PRO A 66 -10.92 -21.85 15.67
N LYS A 67 -10.67 -23.03 15.06
CA LYS A 67 -9.80 -24.06 15.65
C LYS A 67 -8.75 -24.61 14.68
N GLY A 68 -7.74 -25.25 15.25
CA GLY A 68 -6.66 -25.88 14.49
C GLY A 68 -6.92 -27.36 14.21
N ILE A 69 -6.30 -27.96 13.18
CA ILE A 69 -6.07 -29.43 13.21
C ILE A 69 -5.06 -29.73 14.31
N VAL A 70 -3.95 -28.99 14.29
CA VAL A 70 -3.02 -28.81 15.41
C VAL A 70 -3.32 -27.45 16.01
N HIS A 71 -3.83 -27.43 17.23
CA HIS A 71 -4.16 -26.21 17.95
C HIS A 71 -3.28 -26.10 19.20
N VAL A 72 -2.59 -24.97 19.34
CA VAL A 72 -1.65 -24.70 20.42
C VAL A 72 -2.08 -23.43 21.13
N ASP A 73 -2.41 -23.54 22.41
CA ASP A 73 -2.48 -22.41 23.34
C ASP A 73 -1.08 -22.23 23.93
N ALA A 74 -0.36 -21.21 23.44
CA ALA A 74 1.06 -21.05 23.67
C ALA A 74 1.36 -20.65 25.13
N ASP A 75 2.21 -21.45 25.79
CA ASP A 75 2.80 -21.09 27.07
C ASP A 75 4.19 -21.72 27.23
N ASN A 76 5.23 -20.99 26.81
CA ASN A 76 6.60 -21.50 26.77
C ASN A 76 6.71 -22.83 25.98
N THR A 77 5.97 -22.91 24.87
CA THR A 77 5.82 -24.11 24.05
C THR A 77 6.88 -24.18 22.96
N GLU A 78 7.42 -25.38 22.75
CA GLU A 78 8.18 -25.74 21.55
C GLU A 78 7.30 -26.58 20.60
N LEU A 79 7.18 -26.12 19.36
CA LEU A 79 6.48 -26.79 18.26
C LEU A 79 7.47 -27.06 17.13
N ILE A 80 7.71 -28.32 16.82
CA ILE A 80 8.56 -28.75 15.72
C ILE A 80 7.70 -29.57 14.75
N ILE A 81 7.67 -29.15 13.49
CA ILE A 81 6.94 -29.84 12.42
C ILE A 81 7.89 -30.02 11.25
N SER A 82 8.27 -31.26 10.98
CA SER A 82 9.25 -31.59 9.94
C SER A 82 8.68 -32.66 9.00
N ASP A 83 8.89 -32.50 7.70
CA ASP A 83 8.52 -33.47 6.67
C ASP A 83 7.03 -33.92 6.72
N CYS A 84 6.16 -33.05 7.25
CA CYS A 84 4.75 -33.38 7.46
C CYS A 84 3.90 -33.07 6.22
N ILE A 85 2.69 -33.64 6.18
CA ILE A 85 1.72 -33.38 5.12
C ILE A 85 0.36 -33.05 5.74
N PHE A 86 -0.19 -31.90 5.36
CA PHE A 86 -1.56 -31.49 5.62
C PHE A 86 -2.29 -31.40 4.29
N GLU A 87 -3.15 -32.38 3.97
CA GLU A 87 -3.80 -32.47 2.66
C GLU A 87 -5.30 -32.69 2.77
N ASP A 88 -6.08 -32.11 1.85
CA ASP A 88 -7.54 -32.32 1.77
C ASP A 88 -8.26 -32.02 3.09
N ILE A 89 -8.03 -30.83 3.62
CA ILE A 89 -8.60 -30.35 4.87
C ILE A 89 -9.62 -29.26 4.57
N SER A 90 -10.80 -29.35 5.19
CA SER A 90 -11.80 -28.28 5.12
C SER A 90 -12.24 -27.81 6.50
N PHE A 91 -12.41 -26.50 6.63
CA PHE A 91 -12.99 -25.84 7.80
C PHE A 91 -14.32 -25.17 7.43
N GLU A 92 -15.35 -25.49 8.20
CA GLU A 92 -16.66 -24.84 8.16
C GLU A 92 -16.97 -24.17 9.51
N GLY A 93 -18.16 -23.59 9.66
CA GLY A 93 -18.57 -22.93 10.91
C GLY A 93 -17.74 -21.68 11.17
N GLU A 94 -17.15 -21.61 12.37
CA GLU A 94 -16.28 -20.49 12.77
C GLU A 94 -14.89 -20.52 12.09
N GLY A 95 -14.62 -21.53 11.26
CA GLY A 95 -13.39 -21.62 10.48
C GLY A 95 -12.20 -22.19 11.25
N GLY A 96 -10.99 -21.91 10.76
CA GLY A 96 -9.77 -22.47 11.36
C GLY A 96 -8.55 -22.50 10.46
N SER A 97 -7.51 -23.17 10.95
CA SER A 97 -6.21 -23.31 10.28
C SER A 97 -5.68 -24.72 10.45
N ALA A 98 -4.87 -25.23 9.52
CA ALA A 98 -4.22 -26.54 9.74
C ALA A 98 -3.36 -26.50 11.03
N ILE A 99 -2.57 -25.46 11.20
CA ILE A 99 -1.85 -25.15 12.44
C ILE A 99 -2.34 -23.81 12.96
N ARG A 100 -2.83 -23.81 14.20
CA ARG A 100 -3.30 -22.60 14.88
C ARG A 100 -2.54 -22.42 16.19
N ILE A 101 -1.77 -21.34 16.28
CA ILE A 101 -1.01 -20.96 17.48
C ILE A 101 -1.68 -19.71 18.06
N GLU A 102 -2.42 -19.89 19.15
CA GLU A 102 -3.00 -18.81 19.94
C GLU A 102 -2.07 -18.45 21.09
N ASN A 103 -2.06 -17.17 21.44
CA ASN A 103 -1.18 -16.59 22.43
C ASN A 103 -1.81 -15.33 23.05
N ASP A 104 -3.03 -15.48 23.56
CA ASP A 104 -3.78 -14.39 24.19
C ASP A 104 -3.18 -13.97 25.54
N GLN A 105 -2.32 -14.81 26.14
CA GLN A 105 -1.65 -14.55 27.42
C GLN A 105 -0.27 -13.88 27.27
N GLU A 106 0.16 -13.57 26.04
CA GLU A 106 1.47 -12.97 25.74
C GLU A 106 2.68 -13.78 26.24
N ASN A 107 2.58 -15.11 26.19
CA ASN A 107 3.67 -16.02 26.56
C ASN A 107 4.66 -16.25 25.41
N SER A 108 5.82 -16.82 25.70
CA SER A 108 6.78 -17.21 24.67
C SER A 108 6.39 -18.51 23.96
N PHE A 109 6.82 -18.69 22.72
CA PHE A 109 6.83 -19.99 22.04
C PHE A 109 7.93 -20.03 20.96
N THR A 110 8.37 -21.22 20.58
CA THR A 110 9.21 -21.43 19.39
C THR A 110 8.55 -22.45 18.49
N ALA A 111 8.28 -22.06 17.24
CA ALA A 111 7.70 -22.91 16.21
C ALA A 111 8.63 -22.97 15.00
N THR A 112 9.02 -24.18 14.60
CA THR A 112 9.80 -24.44 13.38
C THR A 112 9.02 -25.40 12.48
N ILE A 113 8.86 -25.02 11.21
CA ILE A 113 8.14 -25.79 10.20
C ILE A 113 9.07 -25.99 9.01
N ASP A 114 9.52 -27.22 8.81
CA ASP A 114 10.53 -27.61 7.82
C ASP A 114 9.98 -28.69 6.88
N GLY A 115 10.29 -28.63 5.58
CA GLY A 115 9.98 -29.71 4.63
C GLY A 115 8.50 -30.09 4.53
N THR A 116 7.60 -29.22 4.95
CA THR A 116 6.18 -29.57 5.16
C THR A 116 5.31 -29.12 3.99
N LEU A 117 4.39 -29.99 3.59
CA LEU A 117 3.41 -29.75 2.53
C LEU A 117 2.03 -29.41 3.11
N PHE A 118 1.49 -28.26 2.70
CA PHE A 118 0.09 -27.88 2.88
C PHE A 118 -0.59 -27.88 1.52
N ASN A 119 -1.56 -28.77 1.31
CA ASN A 119 -2.17 -28.96 0.00
C ASN A 119 -3.70 -29.03 0.09
N ASN A 120 -4.41 -28.24 -0.72
CA ASN A 120 -5.87 -28.25 -0.78
C ASN A 120 -6.52 -28.04 0.60
N ILE A 121 -6.22 -26.91 1.23
CA ILE A 121 -6.76 -26.52 2.54
C ILE A 121 -7.75 -25.39 2.34
N ASN A 122 -9.01 -25.62 2.68
CA ASN A 122 -10.08 -24.66 2.48
C ASN A 122 -10.68 -24.26 3.82
N SER A 123 -10.73 -22.96 4.11
CA SER A 123 -11.25 -22.46 5.38
C SER A 123 -12.14 -21.24 5.17
N THR A 124 -12.91 -20.92 6.21
CA THR A 124 -13.67 -19.67 6.31
C THR A 124 -12.99 -18.79 7.35
N GLY A 125 -12.89 -17.49 7.09
CA GLY A 125 -12.36 -16.52 8.03
C GLY A 125 -13.30 -16.33 9.22
N SER A 126 -12.73 -15.93 10.36
CA SER A 126 -13.51 -15.63 11.57
C SER A 126 -14.38 -14.38 11.39
N GLU A 127 -15.36 -14.17 12.28
CA GLU A 127 -16.18 -12.95 12.25
C GLU A 127 -15.37 -11.65 12.34
N SER A 128 -14.15 -11.74 12.90
CA SER A 128 -13.15 -10.66 13.03
C SER A 128 -12.25 -10.50 11.80
N GLY A 129 -12.46 -11.28 10.73
CA GLY A 129 -11.68 -11.22 9.49
C GLY A 129 -10.31 -11.90 9.57
N GLN A 130 -10.07 -12.73 10.58
CA GLN A 130 -8.85 -13.54 10.67
C GLN A 130 -8.96 -14.72 9.70
N GLY A 131 -7.87 -15.05 9.01
CA GLY A 131 -7.81 -16.20 8.10
C GLY A 131 -6.59 -17.06 8.36
N GLY A 132 -5.81 -17.35 7.31
CA GLY A 132 -4.67 -18.25 7.36
C GLY A 132 -5.12 -19.71 7.35
N SER A 133 -5.58 -20.20 6.19
CA SER A 133 -6.12 -21.57 6.10
C SER A 133 -5.09 -22.64 6.48
N ALA A 134 -3.80 -22.41 6.19
CA ALA A 134 -2.73 -23.29 6.60
C ALA A 134 -2.24 -22.93 8.02
N ILE A 135 -1.83 -21.67 8.24
CA ILE A 135 -1.22 -21.25 9.49
C ILE A 135 -1.84 -19.94 9.99
N TYR A 136 -2.28 -19.97 11.24
CA TYR A 136 -2.58 -18.77 12.02
C TYR A 136 -1.62 -18.70 13.21
N ALA A 137 -1.02 -17.53 13.46
CA ALA A 137 -0.12 -17.33 14.59
C ALA A 137 -0.23 -15.94 15.23
N GLN A 138 -0.30 -15.91 16.55
CA GLN A 138 -0.15 -14.71 17.37
C GLN A 138 1.27 -14.64 17.96
N ILE A 139 2.13 -13.79 17.40
CA ILE A 139 3.52 -13.65 17.82
C ILE A 139 3.60 -12.50 18.85
N ARG A 140 4.12 -12.81 20.03
CA ARG A 140 4.23 -11.89 21.18
C ARG A 140 5.70 -11.82 21.62
N GLU A 141 5.94 -11.49 22.89
CA GLU A 141 7.29 -11.39 23.44
C GLU A 141 8.01 -12.74 23.48
N ASP A 142 9.24 -12.75 22.99
CA ASP A 142 10.14 -13.90 22.89
C ASP A 142 9.55 -15.08 22.09
N CYS A 143 8.64 -14.79 21.16
CA CYS A 143 8.08 -15.77 20.23
C CYS A 143 8.93 -15.92 18.96
N SER A 144 9.00 -17.13 18.40
CA SER A 144 9.63 -17.39 17.10
C SER A 144 8.76 -18.29 16.24
N LEU A 145 8.54 -17.92 14.98
CA LEU A 145 7.96 -18.75 13.93
C LEU A 145 8.89 -18.74 12.72
N ILE A 146 9.45 -19.90 12.39
CA ILE A 146 10.35 -20.09 11.26
C ILE A 146 9.76 -21.14 10.32
N ILE A 147 9.69 -20.80 9.03
CA ILE A 147 9.29 -21.70 7.95
C ILE A 147 10.48 -21.83 7.00
N ASP A 148 10.96 -23.06 6.81
CA ASP A 148 12.22 -23.33 6.10
C ASP A 148 12.17 -24.67 5.34
N ASP A 149 13.31 -25.04 4.76
CA ASP A 149 13.57 -26.34 4.13
C ASP A 149 12.54 -26.73 3.05
N SER A 150 12.31 -25.81 2.11
CA SER A 150 11.44 -26.01 0.95
C SER A 150 9.98 -26.40 1.31
N CYS A 151 9.39 -25.76 2.32
CA CYS A 151 7.95 -25.91 2.59
C CYS A 151 7.11 -25.54 1.35
N GLU A 152 6.00 -26.25 1.15
CA GLU A 152 5.11 -26.05 0.01
C GLU A 152 3.69 -25.78 0.47
N PHE A 153 3.08 -24.73 -0.09
CA PHE A 153 1.68 -24.38 0.11
C PHE A 153 1.02 -24.36 -1.25
N ASN A 154 0.04 -25.25 -1.45
CA ASN A 154 -0.62 -25.47 -2.72
C ASN A 154 -2.14 -25.44 -2.52
N ASP A 155 -2.84 -24.71 -3.40
CA ASP A 155 -4.30 -24.71 -3.49
C ASP A 155 -5.02 -24.42 -2.16
N CYS A 156 -4.46 -23.50 -1.36
CA CYS A 156 -5.03 -23.10 -0.07
C CYS A 156 -5.94 -21.87 -0.22
N VAL A 157 -7.12 -21.90 0.40
CA VAL A 157 -8.15 -20.87 0.21
C VAL A 157 -8.74 -20.44 1.55
N ILE A 158 -8.83 -19.13 1.75
CA ILE A 158 -9.67 -18.54 2.80
C ILE A 158 -10.87 -17.80 2.18
N GLU A 159 -12.08 -18.19 2.55
CA GLU A 159 -13.30 -17.45 2.25
C GLU A 159 -13.60 -16.46 3.37
N SER A 160 -13.94 -15.21 3.04
CA SER A 160 -14.33 -14.18 4.03
C SER A 160 -13.29 -13.86 5.12
N GLY A 161 -12.02 -14.21 4.90
CA GLY A 161 -10.89 -13.91 5.78
C GLY A 161 -9.74 -13.22 5.05
N ASN A 162 -8.65 -13.00 5.77
CA ASN A 162 -7.41 -12.45 5.22
C ASN A 162 -6.27 -13.46 5.37
N GLY A 163 -5.28 -13.42 4.47
CA GLY A 163 -4.19 -14.38 4.50
C GLY A 163 -4.65 -15.73 3.97
N GLY A 164 -4.49 -15.99 2.67
CA GLY A 164 -4.96 -17.24 2.09
C GLY A 164 -4.29 -18.45 2.73
N ALA A 165 -2.96 -18.44 2.86
CA ALA A 165 -2.21 -19.49 3.55
C ALA A 165 -1.88 -19.08 4.99
N LEU A 166 -1.38 -17.86 5.20
CA LEU A 166 -0.85 -17.39 6.48
C LEU A 166 -1.57 -16.13 6.97
N TYR A 167 -1.99 -16.14 8.23
CA TYR A 167 -2.38 -14.95 8.98
C TYR A 167 -1.49 -14.81 10.22
N VAL A 168 -0.75 -13.71 10.29
CA VAL A 168 0.24 -13.50 11.36
C VAL A 168 -0.03 -12.16 12.04
N ASP A 169 -0.31 -12.21 13.34
CA ASP A 169 -0.57 -11.04 14.19
C ASP A 169 0.58 -10.86 15.19
N ILE A 170 1.34 -9.76 15.08
CA ILE A 170 2.58 -9.53 15.82
C ILE A 170 2.44 -8.35 16.79
N TYR A 171 3.01 -8.48 17.99
CA TYR A 171 3.29 -7.30 18.82
C TYR A 171 4.70 -6.76 18.52
N TYR A 172 4.78 -5.76 17.63
CA TYR A 172 6.02 -5.31 17.00
C TYR A 172 7.06 -4.72 17.96
N SER A 173 6.64 -4.18 19.09
CA SER A 173 7.54 -3.54 20.07
C SER A 173 8.27 -4.52 21.00
N LYS A 174 8.23 -5.82 20.69
CA LYS A 174 8.84 -6.89 21.48
C LYS A 174 9.94 -7.60 20.69
N ASN A 175 10.76 -8.36 21.41
CA ASN A 175 11.66 -9.32 20.78
C ASN A 175 10.82 -10.49 20.27
N PHE A 176 10.98 -10.86 19.01
CA PHE A 176 10.31 -11.96 18.34
C PHE A 176 11.06 -12.35 17.07
N GLN A 177 10.70 -13.45 16.42
CA GLN A 177 11.13 -13.75 15.06
C GLN A 177 9.96 -14.28 14.23
N PHE A 178 9.83 -13.77 13.00
CA PHE A 178 8.96 -14.34 11.99
C PHE A 178 9.72 -14.42 10.68
N LYS A 179 10.10 -15.63 10.27
CA LYS A 179 10.96 -15.82 9.08
C LYS A 179 10.41 -16.89 8.16
N ILE A 180 10.40 -16.58 6.87
CA ILE A 180 10.17 -17.52 5.78
C ILE A 180 11.46 -17.55 4.96
N LYS A 181 12.23 -18.63 5.11
CA LYS A 181 13.58 -18.76 4.57
C LYS A 181 13.62 -19.54 3.25
N ASP A 182 12.75 -20.53 3.09
CA ASP A 182 12.54 -21.24 1.83
C ASP A 182 11.15 -21.88 1.82
N ALA A 183 10.20 -21.21 1.14
CA ALA A 183 8.86 -21.74 0.95
C ALA A 183 8.26 -21.31 -0.38
N THR A 184 7.46 -22.19 -0.98
CA THR A 184 6.76 -21.94 -2.24
C THR A 184 5.25 -21.89 -2.01
N PHE A 185 4.60 -20.91 -2.63
CA PHE A 185 3.17 -20.65 -2.52
C PHE A 185 2.52 -20.62 -3.90
N HIS A 186 1.63 -21.56 -4.17
CA HIS A 186 0.99 -21.73 -5.46
C HIS A 186 -0.54 -21.84 -5.35
N HIS A 187 -1.24 -21.08 -6.19
CA HIS A 187 -2.71 -21.04 -6.23
C HIS A 187 -3.39 -20.71 -4.89
N ILE A 188 -2.75 -19.86 -4.08
CA ILE A 188 -3.30 -19.43 -2.80
C ILE A 188 -4.26 -18.27 -2.98
N LYS A 189 -5.39 -18.30 -2.25
CA LYS A 189 -6.46 -17.30 -2.42
C LYS A 189 -7.00 -16.74 -1.11
N ALA A 190 -7.19 -15.42 -1.09
CA ALA A 190 -7.99 -14.72 -0.09
C ALA A 190 -9.23 -14.10 -0.74
N LEU A 191 -10.40 -14.63 -0.40
CA LEU A 191 -11.68 -14.20 -0.97
C LEU A 191 -12.42 -13.32 0.03
N LYS A 192 -13.02 -12.23 -0.46
CA LYS A 192 -13.75 -11.30 0.40
C LYS A 192 -15.11 -11.85 0.81
N HIS A 193 -15.62 -11.34 1.92
CA HIS A 193 -16.99 -11.60 2.33
C HIS A 193 -17.98 -10.91 1.37
N ASN A 194 -18.94 -11.66 0.81
CA ASN A 194 -19.83 -11.17 -0.25
C ASN A 194 -20.82 -10.07 0.18
N SER A 195 -21.06 -9.92 1.48
CA SER A 195 -22.07 -8.99 2.02
C SER A 195 -21.64 -8.21 3.26
N LYS A 196 -20.36 -8.24 3.64
CA LYS A 196 -19.84 -7.62 4.86
C LYS A 196 -18.51 -6.97 4.53
N ASP A 197 -18.46 -5.65 4.66
CA ASP A 197 -17.25 -4.88 4.36
C ASP A 197 -16.39 -4.62 5.62
N ILE A 198 -16.99 -4.72 6.81
CA ILE A 198 -16.34 -4.46 8.10
C ILE A 198 -16.57 -5.65 9.03
N PRO A 199 -15.52 -6.31 9.55
CA PRO A 199 -14.12 -6.03 9.26
C PRO A 199 -13.75 -6.38 7.80
N PRO A 200 -12.71 -5.74 7.25
CA PRO A 200 -12.25 -6.02 5.88
C PRO A 200 -11.75 -7.46 5.73
N SER A 201 -12.01 -8.05 4.57
CA SER A 201 -11.60 -9.42 4.21
C SER A 201 -11.11 -9.47 2.76
N GLY A 202 -10.47 -10.56 2.35
CA GLY A 202 -9.97 -10.74 0.98
C GLY A 202 -8.66 -10.03 0.68
N TYR A 203 -7.82 -9.81 1.69
CA TYR A 203 -6.48 -9.24 1.56
C TYR A 203 -5.39 -10.28 1.83
N GLY A 204 -4.25 -10.17 1.14
CA GLY A 204 -3.09 -11.03 1.37
C GLY A 204 -3.34 -12.45 0.89
N GLY A 205 -3.28 -12.68 -0.41
CA GLY A 205 -3.60 -13.97 -1.02
C GLY A 205 -2.70 -15.08 -0.50
N VAL A 206 -1.45 -14.78 -0.15
CA VAL A 206 -0.54 -15.71 0.55
C VAL A 206 -0.47 -15.36 2.04
N ILE A 207 0.02 -14.17 2.37
CA ILE A 207 0.21 -13.68 3.75
C ILE A 207 -0.61 -12.43 3.98
N PHE A 208 -1.33 -12.42 5.10
CA PHE A 208 -1.75 -11.19 5.76
C PHE A 208 -0.94 -11.02 7.05
N LEU A 209 -0.02 -10.05 7.03
CA LEU A 209 0.84 -9.72 8.16
C LEU A 209 0.29 -8.47 8.85
N THR A 210 0.02 -8.57 10.14
CA THR A 210 -0.55 -7.47 10.90
C THR A 210 -0.01 -7.42 12.31
N GLY A 211 -0.42 -6.39 13.05
CA GLY A 211 0.01 -6.24 14.42
C GLY A 211 -0.29 -4.91 15.06
N THR A 212 0.31 -4.73 16.22
CA THR A 212 0.30 -3.49 17.00
C THR A 212 1.69 -3.14 17.49
N GLY A 213 1.87 -1.88 17.92
CA GLY A 213 3.15 -1.38 18.40
C GLY A 213 4.05 -0.89 17.28
N ASP A 214 5.20 -0.38 17.68
CA ASP A 214 6.21 0.19 16.79
C ASP A 214 7.28 -0.86 16.46
N TYR A 215 7.48 -1.15 15.18
CA TYR A 215 8.50 -2.08 14.68
C TYR A 215 9.86 -1.38 14.53
N ASP A 216 10.91 -1.99 15.07
CA ASP A 216 12.30 -1.58 14.81
C ASP A 216 12.86 -2.38 13.64
N VAL A 217 13.04 -1.72 12.49
CA VAL A 217 13.54 -2.38 11.29
C VAL A 217 14.98 -2.89 11.40
N GLN A 218 15.81 -2.27 12.25
CA GLN A 218 17.20 -2.71 12.45
C GLN A 218 17.29 -4.05 13.20
N SER A 219 16.17 -4.52 13.76
CA SER A 219 16.10 -5.79 14.45
C SER A 219 16.12 -7.00 13.50
N GLU A 220 15.74 -6.80 12.22
CA GLU A 220 15.62 -7.87 11.21
C GLU A 220 14.82 -9.10 11.71
N GLN A 221 13.86 -8.85 12.59
CA GLN A 221 13.03 -9.87 13.22
C GLN A 221 11.98 -10.43 12.26
N ILE A 222 11.60 -9.69 11.22
CA ILE A 222 10.75 -10.14 10.12
C ILE A 222 11.61 -10.32 8.87
N ASP A 223 11.54 -11.51 8.25
CA ASP A 223 12.26 -11.83 7.02
C ASP A 223 11.41 -12.75 6.13
N LEU A 224 10.94 -12.22 5.00
CA LEU A 224 10.11 -12.91 4.01
C LEU A 224 10.89 -13.16 2.70
N SER A 225 12.21 -12.94 2.70
CA SER A 225 13.05 -13.00 1.48
C SER A 225 13.09 -14.39 0.83
N GLY A 226 12.81 -15.44 1.60
CA GLY A 226 12.77 -16.83 1.15
C GLY A 226 11.50 -17.26 0.42
N MET A 227 10.52 -16.38 0.26
CA MET A 227 9.26 -16.71 -0.39
C MET A 227 9.38 -16.81 -1.92
N LYS A 228 8.74 -17.82 -2.49
CA LYS A 228 8.49 -17.95 -3.93
C LYS A 228 6.99 -18.06 -4.17
N SER A 229 6.44 -17.26 -5.07
CA SER A 229 4.99 -17.13 -5.25
C SER A 229 4.57 -17.22 -6.71
N ASP A 230 3.62 -18.10 -7.02
CA ASP A 230 3.07 -18.21 -8.38
C ASP A 230 1.54 -18.38 -8.38
N SER A 231 0.88 -17.65 -9.28
CA SER A 231 -0.55 -17.82 -9.56
C SER A 231 -1.49 -17.63 -8.35
N ASN A 232 -1.11 -16.76 -7.40
CA ASN A 232 -1.92 -16.41 -6.22
C ASN A 232 -2.85 -15.22 -6.48
N SER A 233 -3.85 -15.02 -5.63
CA SER A 233 -4.78 -13.90 -5.78
C SER A 233 -5.43 -13.47 -4.47
N ALA A 234 -5.73 -12.19 -4.34
CA ALA A 234 -6.58 -11.63 -3.29
C ALA A 234 -7.67 -10.77 -3.92
N ASP A 235 -8.90 -10.86 -3.41
CA ASP A 235 -10.04 -10.11 -3.99
C ASP A 235 -9.91 -8.59 -3.85
N ASN A 236 -9.29 -8.11 -2.76
CA ASN A 236 -9.24 -6.69 -2.43
C ASN A 236 -7.83 -6.07 -2.42
N GLY A 237 -6.77 -6.88 -2.32
CA GLY A 237 -5.40 -6.39 -2.44
C GLY A 237 -4.33 -7.34 -1.90
N GLY A 238 -3.11 -7.21 -2.42
CA GLY A 238 -1.94 -8.02 -2.08
C GLY A 238 -2.13 -9.48 -2.50
N ASN A 239 -1.94 -9.81 -3.78
CA ASN A 239 -2.10 -11.18 -4.28
C ASN A 239 -1.19 -12.18 -3.56
N ASN A 240 0.01 -11.74 -3.18
CA ASN A 240 0.91 -12.50 -2.33
C ASN A 240 0.89 -11.93 -0.92
N ILE A 241 1.39 -10.71 -0.75
CA ILE A 241 1.62 -10.14 0.58
C ILE A 241 0.74 -8.91 0.77
N TYR A 242 0.03 -8.88 1.90
CA TYR A 242 -0.62 -7.68 2.40
C TYR A 242 -0.16 -7.38 3.83
N ILE A 243 0.39 -6.18 4.06
CA ILE A 243 0.91 -5.77 5.37
C ILE A 243 0.11 -4.62 5.95
N VAL A 244 -0.29 -4.76 7.21
CA VAL A 244 -0.85 -3.69 8.04
C VAL A 244 0.08 -3.44 9.21
N MET A 245 0.86 -2.36 9.14
CA MET A 245 1.92 -2.05 10.11
C MET A 245 2.14 -0.53 10.18
N PRO A 246 2.25 0.11 11.35
CA PRO A 246 2.49 1.55 11.43
C PRO A 246 3.79 1.99 10.73
N GLN A 247 4.89 1.28 10.94
CA GLN A 247 6.20 1.53 10.33
C GLN A 247 6.37 0.87 8.95
N LEU A 248 5.28 0.65 8.20
CA LEU A 248 5.34 -0.03 6.90
C LEU A 248 6.33 0.62 5.93
N GLU A 249 6.32 1.96 5.84
CA GLU A 249 7.24 2.70 4.95
C GLU A 249 8.71 2.46 5.33
N GLU A 250 9.04 2.54 6.62
CA GLU A 250 10.40 2.33 7.13
C GLU A 250 10.85 0.87 6.93
N PHE A 251 9.94 -0.08 7.18
CA PHE A 251 10.18 -1.50 6.96
C PHE A 251 10.48 -1.81 5.48
N CYS A 252 9.67 -1.27 4.57
CA CYS A 252 9.85 -1.47 3.13
C CYS A 252 11.06 -0.70 2.59
N HIS A 253 11.42 0.45 3.16
CA HIS A 253 12.58 1.23 2.70
C HIS A 253 13.92 0.58 3.08
N TYR A 254 13.95 -0.18 4.16
CA TYR A 254 15.16 -0.87 4.61
C TYR A 254 15.69 -1.83 3.56
N ASP A 255 16.98 -1.67 3.23
CA ASP A 255 17.71 -2.48 2.26
C ASP A 255 16.92 -2.72 0.96
N GLU A 256 16.28 -1.65 0.47
CA GLU A 256 15.47 -1.67 -0.75
C GLU A 256 14.38 -2.76 -0.73
N GLY A 257 13.78 -3.04 0.43
CA GLY A 257 12.70 -4.02 0.59
C GLY A 257 13.15 -5.48 0.58
N SER A 258 14.44 -5.76 0.73
CA SER A 258 15.00 -7.13 0.67
C SER A 258 14.33 -8.12 1.63
N LEU A 259 13.88 -7.65 2.80
CA LEU A 259 13.19 -8.47 3.81
C LEU A 259 11.71 -8.75 3.52
N VAL A 260 11.10 -8.09 2.54
CA VAL A 260 9.65 -8.19 2.27
C VAL A 260 9.30 -8.68 0.87
N LYS A 261 10.19 -8.47 -0.11
CA LYS A 261 9.90 -8.74 -1.53
C LYS A 261 9.70 -10.22 -1.86
N GLY A 262 10.34 -11.15 -1.16
CA GLY A 262 10.43 -12.54 -1.62
C GLY A 262 11.01 -12.60 -3.03
N ASP A 263 10.31 -13.26 -3.96
CA ASP A 263 10.64 -13.35 -5.38
C ASP A 263 10.06 -12.22 -6.27
N PHE A 264 9.53 -11.15 -5.66
CA PHE A 264 9.01 -10.00 -6.40
C PHE A 264 10.11 -9.32 -7.23
N ASP A 265 9.89 -9.24 -8.55
CA ASP A 265 10.77 -8.56 -9.48
C ASP A 265 10.29 -7.12 -9.74
N ASP A 266 11.16 -6.15 -9.44
CA ASP A 266 10.88 -4.72 -9.55
C ASP A 266 10.52 -4.27 -10.98
N LYS A 267 10.71 -5.08 -12.02
CA LYS A 267 10.34 -4.78 -13.43
C LYS A 267 9.21 -5.65 -13.97
N LEU A 268 9.08 -6.89 -13.50
CA LEU A 268 8.22 -7.91 -14.12
C LEU A 268 6.98 -8.26 -13.28
N SER A 269 7.08 -8.25 -11.95
CA SER A 269 5.98 -8.64 -11.06
C SER A 269 4.86 -7.60 -11.05
N ASN A 270 3.63 -8.00 -10.73
CA ASN A 270 2.50 -7.07 -10.69
C ASN A 270 2.54 -6.25 -9.40
N LEU A 271 2.35 -4.93 -9.47
CA LEU A 271 2.32 -4.06 -8.27
C LEU A 271 1.34 -4.53 -7.21
N SER A 272 0.23 -5.17 -7.61
CA SER A 272 -0.77 -5.72 -6.69
C SER A 272 -0.34 -7.00 -5.99
N ASP A 273 0.83 -7.57 -6.29
CA ASP A 273 1.33 -8.77 -5.62
C ASP A 273 1.80 -8.47 -4.19
N VAL A 274 2.28 -7.24 -3.96
CA VAL A 274 2.74 -6.77 -2.65
C VAL A 274 2.10 -5.42 -2.35
N GLU A 275 1.17 -5.39 -1.40
CA GLU A 275 0.45 -4.17 -1.01
C GLU A 275 0.38 -4.03 0.52
N GLY A 276 -0.01 -2.85 1.01
CA GLY A 276 -0.22 -2.66 2.44
C GLY A 276 -0.66 -1.25 2.82
N ILE A 277 -0.94 -1.09 4.11
CA ILE A 277 -1.34 0.17 4.75
C ILE A 277 -0.51 0.43 6.00
N ALA A 278 -0.06 1.68 6.14
CA ALA A 278 0.67 2.17 7.29
C ALA A 278 -0.26 2.48 8.49
N THR A 279 -0.82 1.46 9.13
CA THR A 279 -1.71 1.61 10.30
C THR A 279 -1.64 0.40 11.24
N ASN A 280 -2.28 0.49 12.41
CA ASN A 280 -2.43 -0.65 13.34
C ASN A 280 -3.66 -1.49 12.99
N ILE A 281 -3.63 -2.79 13.33
CA ILE A 281 -4.76 -3.70 13.09
C ILE A 281 -6.08 -3.19 13.68
N SER A 282 -6.04 -2.63 14.89
CA SER A 282 -7.23 -2.12 15.60
C SER A 282 -7.97 -1.02 14.82
N THR A 283 -7.25 -0.29 13.97
CA THR A 283 -7.80 0.75 13.11
C THR A 283 -8.25 0.16 11.78
N PHE A 284 -7.41 -0.69 11.16
CA PHE A 284 -7.71 -1.35 9.89
C PHE A 284 -9.03 -2.13 9.92
N ILE A 285 -9.30 -2.88 11.00
CA ILE A 285 -10.55 -3.66 11.12
C ILE A 285 -11.83 -2.82 11.14
N GLN A 286 -11.72 -1.49 11.25
CA GLN A 286 -12.84 -0.56 11.24
C GLN A 286 -12.96 0.20 9.92
N PHE A 287 -12.04 0.02 8.98
CA PHE A 287 -12.04 0.76 7.71
C PHE A 287 -13.11 0.28 6.75
N THR A 288 -13.70 1.22 6.00
CA THR A 288 -14.49 0.91 4.81
C THR A 288 -13.59 0.62 3.61
N PRO A 289 -14.11 -0.04 2.55
CA PRO A 289 -13.35 -0.27 1.32
C PRO A 289 -12.82 1.02 0.69
N GLU A 290 -13.56 2.13 0.78
CA GLU A 290 -13.12 3.43 0.26
C GLU A 290 -11.93 4.00 1.04
N GLN A 291 -11.90 3.83 2.37
CA GLN A 291 -10.79 4.27 3.20
C GLN A 291 -9.53 3.45 2.87
N ILE A 292 -9.67 2.13 2.76
CA ILE A 292 -8.56 1.24 2.37
C ILE A 292 -8.04 1.62 0.98
N SER A 293 -8.92 1.82 0.00
CA SER A 293 -8.52 2.19 -1.36
C SER A 293 -7.78 3.54 -1.43
N GLN A 294 -7.96 4.44 -0.47
CA GLN A 294 -7.27 5.72 -0.42
C GLN A 294 -5.89 5.63 0.25
N GLU A 295 -5.72 4.69 1.17
CA GLU A 295 -4.50 4.56 1.98
C GLU A 295 -3.56 3.45 1.48
N GLN A 296 -4.11 2.38 0.89
CA GLN A 296 -3.32 1.26 0.41
C GLN A 296 -2.41 1.65 -0.74
N LYS A 297 -1.22 1.06 -0.75
CA LYS A 297 -0.24 1.23 -1.81
C LYS A 297 0.43 -0.10 -2.12
N SER A 298 0.91 -0.22 -3.36
CA SER A 298 1.95 -1.20 -3.63
C SER A 298 3.17 -0.92 -2.75
N LEU A 299 3.76 -1.96 -2.18
CA LEU A 299 4.91 -1.77 -1.30
C LEU A 299 6.13 -1.22 -2.07
N GLN A 300 6.17 -1.44 -3.40
CA GLN A 300 7.24 -0.94 -4.26
C GLN A 300 7.41 0.59 -4.24
N TYR A 301 6.37 1.37 -3.91
CA TYR A 301 6.51 2.81 -3.77
C TYR A 301 7.50 3.23 -2.67
N TYR A 302 7.76 2.38 -1.66
CA TYR A 302 8.60 2.73 -0.52
C TYR A 302 10.10 2.50 -0.77
N TRP A 303 10.47 1.60 -1.69
CA TRP A 303 11.86 1.37 -2.08
C TRP A 303 12.20 1.81 -3.51
N ALA A 304 11.20 2.13 -4.34
CA ALA A 304 11.46 2.67 -5.67
C ALA A 304 12.07 4.07 -5.57
N ILE A 305 13.09 4.32 -6.39
CA ILE A 305 13.59 5.67 -6.62
C ILE A 305 12.56 6.38 -7.50
N ILE A 306 11.88 7.40 -6.99
CA ILE A 306 10.83 8.11 -7.75
C ILE A 306 11.38 9.43 -8.30
N ALA A 307 11.41 9.56 -9.62
CA ALA A 307 11.77 10.81 -10.28
C ALA A 307 10.74 11.91 -9.99
N SER A 308 11.15 13.18 -9.91
CA SER A 308 10.25 14.34 -9.85
C SER A 308 10.52 15.31 -10.98
N LEU A 309 9.47 15.67 -11.71
CA LEU A 309 9.54 16.67 -12.78
C LEU A 309 9.13 18.03 -12.22
N ARG A 310 9.99 19.05 -12.33
CA ARG A 310 9.66 20.43 -11.91
C ARG A 310 9.09 21.24 -13.06
N THR A 311 9.81 21.26 -14.18
CA THR A 311 9.39 21.97 -15.38
C THR A 311 9.62 21.10 -16.60
N ALA A 312 8.74 21.24 -17.56
CA ALA A 312 8.89 20.64 -18.88
C ALA A 312 8.69 21.74 -19.90
N LYS A 313 9.67 21.90 -20.79
CA LYS A 313 9.64 22.90 -21.83
C LYS A 313 9.99 22.26 -23.17
N VAL A 314 9.32 22.71 -24.23
CA VAL A 314 9.66 22.38 -25.61
C VAL A 314 9.90 23.66 -26.39
N VAL A 315 11.04 23.71 -27.06
CA VAL A 315 11.41 24.79 -27.98
C VAL A 315 11.16 24.33 -29.41
N VAL A 316 10.23 25.01 -30.07
CA VAL A 316 9.85 24.82 -31.47
C VAL A 316 10.53 25.90 -32.32
N ASP A 317 11.50 25.52 -33.14
CA ASP A 317 12.18 26.45 -34.06
C ASP A 317 11.59 26.32 -35.48
N PHE A 318 10.80 27.32 -35.92
CA PHE A 318 10.20 27.34 -37.27
C PHE A 318 11.13 27.95 -38.32
N ARG A 319 12.30 28.47 -37.94
CA ARG A 319 13.27 29.07 -38.87
C ARG A 319 14.01 28.02 -39.70
N ASN A 320 13.95 26.76 -39.28
CA ASN A 320 14.58 25.65 -39.99
C ASN A 320 13.67 24.40 -39.90
N GLU A 321 13.06 24.05 -41.03
CA GLU A 321 12.15 22.92 -41.13
C GLU A 321 12.82 21.56 -40.81
N ASP A 322 14.14 21.47 -40.96
CA ASP A 322 14.92 20.24 -40.71
C ASP A 322 15.44 20.13 -39.26
N LYS A 323 15.33 21.19 -38.44
CA LYS A 323 15.75 21.12 -37.03
C LYS A 323 14.73 20.39 -36.15
N PRO A 324 15.19 19.48 -35.27
CA PRO A 324 14.31 18.78 -34.33
C PRO A 324 13.87 19.69 -33.18
N PHE A 325 12.70 19.42 -32.58
CA PHE A 325 12.25 20.09 -31.34
C PHE A 325 13.19 19.75 -30.21
N LYS A 326 13.52 20.73 -29.39
CA LYS A 326 14.31 20.50 -28.18
C LYS A 326 13.41 20.50 -26.97
N TYR A 327 13.33 19.36 -26.31
CA TYR A 327 12.73 19.20 -25.00
C TYR A 327 13.76 19.53 -23.94
N GLN A 328 13.37 20.29 -22.93
CA GLN A 328 14.15 20.65 -21.77
C GLN A 328 13.34 20.28 -20.54
N LEU A 329 13.83 19.33 -19.76
CA LEU A 329 13.20 18.87 -18.53
C LEU A 329 14.07 19.30 -17.36
N ASN A 330 13.49 19.98 -16.38
CA ASN A 330 14.13 20.21 -15.10
C ASN A 330 13.64 19.14 -14.12
N ILE A 331 14.55 18.25 -13.74
CA ILE A 331 14.29 17.09 -12.91
C ILE A 331 14.96 17.34 -11.55
N THR A 332 14.24 17.03 -10.48
CA THR A 332 14.81 17.04 -9.13
C THR A 332 14.76 15.65 -8.56
N ASP A 333 15.88 15.27 -7.99
CA ASP A 333 16.02 14.01 -7.30
C ASP A 333 15.61 14.21 -5.83
N LYS A 334 14.63 13.43 -5.35
CA LYS A 334 14.28 13.46 -3.93
C LYS A 334 15.23 12.62 -3.08
N ASN A 335 15.98 11.69 -3.69
CA ASN A 335 16.88 10.78 -2.99
C ASN A 335 18.24 10.77 -3.68
N GLN A 336 19.18 11.60 -3.19
CA GLN A 336 20.57 11.71 -3.65
C GLN A 336 21.09 10.43 -4.32
N LEU A 337 21.15 10.44 -5.67
CA LEU A 337 21.82 9.44 -6.50
C LEU A 337 23.13 8.94 -5.89
N ARG A 338 23.08 7.79 -5.21
CA ARG A 338 24.19 6.84 -5.11
C ARG A 338 23.76 5.58 -5.83
N ASN A 339 23.97 5.54 -7.14
CA ASN A 339 24.49 4.38 -7.85
C ASN A 339 24.69 4.72 -9.33
N GLU A 340 25.92 4.53 -9.81
CA GLU A 340 26.40 4.83 -11.17
C GLU A 340 25.87 3.87 -12.26
N ALA A 341 24.70 3.25 -12.05
CA ALA A 341 24.24 2.11 -12.88
C ALA A 341 22.82 2.22 -13.45
N ASN A 342 22.10 3.32 -13.26
CA ASN A 342 20.76 3.46 -13.84
C ASN A 342 20.81 4.00 -15.26
N GLU A 343 20.68 3.08 -16.23
CA GLU A 343 20.39 3.38 -17.64
C GLU A 343 19.02 4.07 -17.76
N PHE A 344 19.02 5.37 -18.04
CA PHE A 344 17.81 6.13 -18.34
C PHE A 344 17.19 5.65 -19.66
N ILE A 345 15.93 5.20 -19.63
CA ILE A 345 15.27 4.63 -20.81
C ILE A 345 14.45 5.67 -21.59
N TYR A 346 14.95 6.11 -22.75
CA TYR A 346 14.15 6.77 -23.82
C TYR A 346 14.86 6.61 -25.19
N PRO A 347 14.19 6.35 -26.36
CA PRO A 347 12.76 6.20 -26.75
C PRO A 347 12.34 4.74 -27.13
N PRO A 348 11.17 4.45 -27.77
CA PRO A 348 10.77 3.09 -28.23
C PRO A 348 11.68 2.47 -29.29
N LEU A 349 11.51 1.15 -29.50
CA LEU A 349 12.38 0.18 -30.22
C LEU A 349 12.75 0.49 -31.69
N ASP A 350 12.27 1.57 -32.28
CA ASP A 350 12.44 1.90 -33.69
C ASP A 350 13.09 3.28 -33.90
N GLN A 351 14.43 3.24 -33.90
CA GLN A 351 15.38 4.17 -34.54
C GLN A 351 15.87 5.39 -33.72
N THR A 352 17.12 5.24 -33.27
CA THR A 352 18.22 6.22 -33.24
C THR A 352 17.87 7.67 -32.88
N THR A 353 18.00 7.98 -31.59
CA THR A 353 18.29 9.33 -31.11
C THR A 353 19.58 9.32 -30.31
N ASP A 354 20.41 10.36 -30.48
CA ASP A 354 21.65 10.54 -29.70
C ASP A 354 21.33 10.56 -28.18
N PRO A 355 22.25 10.07 -27.33
CA PRO A 355 22.06 10.02 -25.88
C PRO A 355 21.77 11.42 -25.29
N ILE A 356 20.89 11.46 -24.30
CA ILE A 356 20.56 12.69 -23.55
C ILE A 356 21.80 13.13 -22.77
N ASN A 357 22.31 14.32 -23.08
CA ASN A 357 23.38 14.93 -22.27
C ASN A 357 22.79 15.40 -20.95
N ILE A 358 23.19 14.74 -19.88
CA ILE A 358 22.97 15.17 -18.50
C ILE A 358 24.06 16.17 -18.15
N VAL A 359 23.68 17.38 -17.76
CA VAL A 359 24.60 18.35 -17.16
C VAL A 359 24.40 18.30 -15.65
N ASP A 360 25.35 17.71 -14.93
CA ASP A 360 25.30 17.67 -13.47
C ASP A 360 25.43 19.08 -12.89
N GLN A 361 24.35 19.58 -12.30
CA GLN A 361 24.40 20.63 -11.29
C GLN A 361 23.79 20.10 -10.01
N LEU A 362 24.38 20.54 -8.89
CA LEU A 362 24.30 19.94 -7.54
C LEU A 362 22.88 19.72 -6.96
N ASP A 363 21.81 20.20 -7.60
CA ASP A 363 20.43 20.13 -7.10
C ASP A 363 19.35 20.02 -8.20
N GLU A 364 19.68 20.31 -9.47
CA GLU A 364 18.74 20.32 -10.60
C GLU A 364 19.41 19.73 -11.84
N GLN A 365 18.77 18.72 -12.42
CA GLN A 365 19.27 18.04 -13.61
C GLN A 365 18.48 18.51 -14.83
N LEU A 366 19.17 19.19 -15.75
CA LEU A 366 18.59 19.61 -17.02
C LEU A 366 18.79 18.49 -18.07
N ALA A 367 17.73 17.75 -18.38
CA ALA A 367 17.74 16.78 -19.46
C ALA A 367 17.26 17.45 -20.77
N THR A 368 18.06 17.34 -21.83
CA THR A 368 17.68 17.86 -23.17
C THR A 368 17.66 16.74 -24.22
N PHE A 369 16.55 16.57 -24.92
CA PHE A 369 16.44 15.62 -26.04
C PHE A 369 15.72 16.22 -27.24
N ALA A 370 15.90 15.58 -28.40
CA ALA A 370 15.45 16.10 -29.68
C ALA A 370 14.50 15.15 -30.42
N MET A 371 13.39 15.64 -30.96
CA MET A 371 12.45 14.85 -31.78
C MET A 371 12.23 15.46 -33.16
N LYS A 372 12.21 14.62 -34.22
CA LYS A 372 12.08 15.06 -35.62
C LYS A 372 10.64 15.25 -36.09
N ASP A 373 9.69 14.46 -35.58
CA ASP A 373 8.30 14.54 -36.02
C ASP A 373 7.61 15.77 -35.45
N LYS A 374 7.04 16.63 -36.31
CA LYS A 374 6.36 17.88 -35.96
C LYS A 374 4.86 17.74 -35.74
N GLN A 375 4.27 16.57 -36.02
CA GLN A 375 2.83 16.42 -36.08
C GLN A 375 2.17 16.09 -34.73
N PHE A 376 2.93 15.63 -33.73
CA PHE A 376 2.35 15.22 -32.44
C PHE A 376 1.97 16.39 -31.51
N LEU A 377 2.61 17.57 -31.65
CA LEU A 377 2.40 18.73 -30.77
C LEU A 377 1.53 19.81 -31.43
N ASN A 378 0.22 19.74 -31.21
CA ASN A 378 -0.74 20.78 -31.63
C ASN A 378 -0.87 21.88 -30.56
N TYR A 379 0.22 22.60 -30.33
CA TYR A 379 0.31 23.65 -29.30
C TYR A 379 -0.66 24.83 -29.52
N LYS A 380 -1.20 25.02 -30.73
CA LYS A 380 -2.16 26.09 -31.05
C LYS A 380 -3.56 25.82 -30.52
N SER A 381 -3.91 24.56 -30.24
CA SER A 381 -5.26 24.17 -29.82
C SER A 381 -5.30 23.27 -28.58
N LYS A 382 -4.16 22.79 -28.09
CA LYS A 382 -4.06 21.91 -26.93
C LYS A 382 -2.99 22.37 -25.94
N GLN A 383 -3.29 22.21 -24.66
CA GLN A 383 -2.31 22.21 -23.58
C GLN A 383 -1.87 20.77 -23.31
N TYR A 384 -0.62 20.60 -22.91
CA TYR A 384 -0.02 19.30 -22.68
C TYR A 384 0.51 19.23 -21.24
N GLY A 385 0.30 18.09 -20.58
CA GLY A 385 0.95 17.74 -19.33
C GLY A 385 2.11 16.78 -19.58
N ALA A 386 3.16 16.90 -18.79
CA ALA A 386 4.31 16.01 -18.81
C ALA A 386 4.41 15.24 -17.48
N LEU A 387 4.85 14.00 -17.60
CA LEU A 387 5.22 13.10 -16.51
C LEU A 387 6.59 12.52 -16.84
N ILE A 388 7.28 12.02 -15.83
CA ILE A 388 8.57 11.34 -15.92
C ILE A 388 8.48 9.98 -15.24
N SER A 389 9.28 9.03 -15.70
CA SER A 389 9.46 7.73 -15.07
C SER A 389 10.88 7.25 -15.34
N ASN A 390 11.54 6.74 -14.31
CA ASN A 390 12.88 6.12 -14.40
C ASN A 390 12.80 4.60 -14.58
N ASP A 391 11.68 3.98 -14.22
CA ASP A 391 11.48 2.53 -14.24
C ASP A 391 10.39 2.06 -15.22
N ARG A 392 9.67 3.01 -15.84
CA ARG A 392 8.49 2.80 -16.71
C ARG A 392 7.29 2.17 -15.99
N ARG A 393 7.31 2.11 -14.66
CA ARG A 393 6.20 1.64 -13.82
C ARG A 393 5.49 2.81 -13.18
N PHE A 394 6.23 3.70 -12.52
CA PHE A 394 5.65 4.88 -11.86
C PHE A 394 5.84 6.13 -12.72
N PHE A 395 4.73 6.76 -13.10
CA PHE A 395 4.73 7.98 -13.91
C PHE A 395 4.34 9.19 -13.06
N THR A 396 5.34 9.97 -12.68
CA THR A 396 5.22 11.04 -11.70
C THR A 396 5.47 12.41 -12.32
N GLY A 397 4.98 13.47 -11.69
CA GLY A 397 5.25 14.83 -12.15
C GLY A 397 5.74 15.72 -11.01
N SER A 398 5.00 16.79 -10.73
CA SER A 398 5.40 17.74 -9.69
C SER A 398 5.45 17.05 -8.32
N ASP A 399 6.50 17.36 -7.56
CA ASP A 399 6.81 16.77 -6.25
C ASP A 399 7.00 15.24 -6.25
N GLY A 400 7.13 14.59 -7.41
CA GLY A 400 7.28 13.14 -7.52
C GLY A 400 5.97 12.40 -7.25
N ILE A 401 4.83 13.10 -7.38
CA ILE A 401 3.52 12.51 -7.16
C ILE A 401 3.01 11.92 -8.47
N GLU A 402 2.55 10.67 -8.39
CA GLU A 402 2.02 9.95 -9.54
C GLU A 402 0.80 10.63 -10.16
N GLY A 403 0.77 10.69 -11.48
CA GLY A 403 -0.31 11.34 -12.25
C GLY A 403 -0.39 12.86 -12.12
N ARG A 404 0.39 13.50 -11.22
CA ARG A 404 0.39 14.96 -11.04
C ARG A 404 1.20 15.65 -12.14
N THR A 405 0.58 15.83 -13.29
CA THR A 405 1.22 16.41 -14.48
C THR A 405 1.84 17.79 -14.25
N VAL A 406 3.00 18.03 -14.87
CA VAL A 406 3.62 19.35 -15.01
C VAL A 406 3.18 19.95 -16.34
N LEU A 407 2.83 21.23 -16.38
CA LEU A 407 2.47 21.88 -17.65
C LEU A 407 3.68 21.92 -18.59
N LEU A 408 3.50 21.45 -19.83
CA LEU A 408 4.52 21.56 -20.87
C LEU A 408 4.50 22.97 -21.46
N GLU A 409 5.52 23.75 -21.15
CA GLU A 409 5.74 25.09 -21.72
C GLU A 409 6.17 24.95 -23.19
N VAL A 410 5.50 25.67 -24.09
CA VAL A 410 5.85 25.69 -25.51
C VAL A 410 6.42 27.05 -25.86
N GLU A 411 7.73 27.11 -26.13
CA GLU A 411 8.37 28.28 -26.71
C GLU A 411 8.46 28.13 -28.22
N VAL A 412 7.99 29.14 -28.96
CA VAL A 412 8.00 29.14 -30.42
C VAL A 412 8.90 30.24 -30.92
N VAL A 413 9.89 29.87 -31.74
CA VAL A 413 10.83 30.80 -32.36
C VAL A 413 10.46 30.99 -33.82
N PHE A 414 10.12 32.23 -34.20
CA PHE A 414 9.90 32.67 -35.58
C PHE A 414 11.09 33.51 -36.05
N ASP A 415 11.23 33.68 -37.36
CA ASP A 415 12.05 34.78 -37.88
C ASP A 415 11.33 36.07 -37.53
N THR A 416 11.91 36.86 -36.63
CA THR A 416 11.69 38.30 -36.67
C THR A 416 12.41 38.77 -37.92
N GLU A 417 11.67 39.05 -38.99
CA GLU A 417 12.09 40.14 -39.86
C GLU A 417 12.29 41.32 -38.91
N GLU A 418 13.54 41.79 -38.77
CA GLU A 418 13.79 43.11 -38.26
C GLU A 418 13.00 44.05 -39.18
N GLU A 419 11.82 44.48 -38.75
CA GLU A 419 11.26 45.73 -39.25
C GLU A 419 12.31 46.78 -38.91
N GLU A 420 13.12 47.15 -39.91
CA GLU A 420 13.93 48.36 -39.89
C GLU A 420 13.06 49.45 -39.29
N LEU A 421 13.53 50.05 -38.19
CA LEU A 421 12.93 51.23 -37.62
C LEU A 421 12.74 52.26 -38.74
N ALA A 422 11.52 52.39 -39.25
CA ALA A 422 11.09 53.61 -39.88
C ALA A 422 11.18 54.71 -38.82
N ASP A 423 11.87 55.80 -39.16
CA ASP A 423 12.04 57.00 -38.34
C ASP A 423 10.78 57.33 -37.50
N PRO A 424 10.94 57.74 -36.23
CA PRO A 424 9.81 57.98 -35.35
C PRO A 424 8.89 59.05 -35.94
N PRO A 425 7.55 58.84 -35.97
CA PRO A 425 6.65 59.92 -36.30
C PRO A 425 6.77 60.98 -35.21
N GLN A 426 7.12 62.17 -35.66
CA GLN A 426 7.15 63.43 -34.92
C GLN A 426 6.08 63.47 -33.81
N LYS A 427 6.53 63.58 -32.55
CA LYS A 427 5.73 63.76 -31.33
C LYS A 427 4.40 64.49 -31.59
N SER A 428 3.31 63.72 -31.71
CA SER A 428 1.97 64.24 -31.46
C SER A 428 1.82 64.38 -29.95
N LYS A 429 1.73 65.62 -29.49
CA LYS A 429 1.52 65.99 -28.09
C LYS A 429 0.19 65.38 -27.62
N PHE A 430 0.25 64.24 -26.95
CA PHE A 430 -0.86 63.75 -26.13
C PHE A 430 -1.22 64.86 -25.15
N ALA A 431 -2.43 65.39 -25.33
CA ALA A 431 -2.81 66.64 -24.71
C ALA A 431 -3.15 66.37 -23.25
N TRP A 432 -2.24 66.78 -22.35
CA TRP A 432 -2.27 66.54 -20.90
C TRP A 432 -3.60 66.95 -20.23
N TRP A 433 -4.38 67.81 -20.89
CA TRP A 433 -5.72 68.21 -20.45
C TRP A 433 -6.76 67.07 -20.46
N ILE A 434 -6.57 65.99 -21.24
CA ILE A 434 -7.50 64.85 -21.26
C ILE A 434 -7.40 64.05 -19.95
N GLY A 435 -6.18 63.85 -19.43
CA GLY A 435 -5.98 63.23 -18.11
C GLY A 435 -6.55 64.09 -16.97
N LEU A 436 -6.45 65.42 -17.10
CA LEU A 436 -7.04 66.38 -16.15
C LEU A 436 -8.58 66.33 -16.18
N LEU A 437 -9.18 66.13 -17.35
CA LEU A 437 -10.63 66.00 -17.52
C LEU A 437 -11.18 64.70 -16.89
N ILE A 438 -10.48 63.58 -17.07
CA ILE A 438 -10.86 62.30 -16.43
C ILE A 438 -10.72 62.41 -14.91
N GLY A 439 -9.66 63.03 -14.41
CA GLY A 439 -9.46 63.27 -12.98
C GLY A 439 -10.57 64.11 -12.33
N LEU A 440 -11.02 65.17 -13.01
CA LEU A 440 -12.12 66.01 -12.53
C LEU A 440 -13.48 65.29 -12.48
N VAL A 441 -13.75 64.41 -13.46
CA VAL A 441 -14.99 63.60 -13.47
C VAL A 441 -14.99 62.60 -12.31
N VAL A 442 -13.87 61.92 -12.05
CA VAL A 442 -13.75 60.99 -10.92
C VAL A 442 -13.91 61.72 -9.58
N LEU A 443 -13.32 62.91 -9.43
CA LEU A 443 -13.44 63.71 -8.21
C LEU A 443 -14.89 64.18 -7.98
N ALA A 444 -15.61 64.57 -9.03
CA ALA A 444 -17.02 64.96 -8.94
C ALA A 444 -17.91 63.79 -8.50
N VAL A 445 -17.66 62.58 -8.99
CA VAL A 445 -18.39 61.37 -8.57
C VAL A 445 -18.16 61.07 -7.09
N ILE A 446 -16.91 61.16 -6.61
CA ILE A 446 -16.57 60.94 -5.20
C ILE A 446 -17.26 61.97 -4.30
N ILE A 447 -17.26 63.24 -4.68
CA ILE A 447 -17.96 64.31 -3.94
C ILE A 447 -19.47 64.03 -3.89
N THR A 448 -20.06 63.58 -5.00
CA THR A 448 -21.50 63.29 -5.07
C THR A 448 -21.88 62.13 -4.15
N ILE A 449 -21.08 61.06 -4.13
CA ILE A 449 -21.28 59.91 -3.23
C ILE A 449 -21.13 60.35 -1.77
N GLY A 450 -20.12 61.18 -1.46
CA GLY A 450 -19.94 61.75 -0.12
C GLY A 450 -21.12 62.61 0.35
N CYS A 451 -21.64 63.47 -0.53
CA CYS A 451 -22.83 64.28 -0.25
C CYS A 451 -24.09 63.44 -0.02
N CYS A 452 -24.29 62.38 -0.81
CA CYS A 452 -25.38 61.43 -0.59
C CYS A 452 -25.28 60.72 0.76
N PHE A 453 -24.07 60.34 1.17
CA PHE A 453 -23.82 59.71 2.47
C PHE A 453 -24.08 60.65 3.64
N ILE A 454 -23.66 61.92 3.54
CA ILE A 454 -23.94 62.94 4.56
C ILE A 454 -25.44 63.23 4.65
N CYS A 455 -26.15 63.37 3.52
CA CYS A 455 -27.60 63.52 3.50
C CYS A 455 -28.32 62.33 4.17
N TYR A 456 -27.87 61.10 3.90
CA TYR A 456 -28.38 59.91 4.55
C TYR A 456 -28.17 59.94 6.08
N CYS A 457 -26.97 60.30 6.54
CA CYS A 457 -26.67 60.44 7.97
C CYS A 457 -27.52 61.54 8.65
N CYS A 458 -27.76 62.67 7.97
CA CYS A 458 -28.60 63.75 8.48
C CYS A 458 -30.07 63.34 8.62
N LEU A 459 -30.62 62.63 7.62
CA LEU A 459 -31.99 62.10 7.66
C LEU A 459 -32.14 61.03 8.74
N TRP A 460 -31.13 60.18 8.92
CA TRP A 460 -31.11 59.18 9.98
C TRP A 460 -31.08 59.81 11.38
N LYS A 461 -30.26 60.85 11.59
CA LYS A 461 -30.25 61.62 12.85
C LYS A 461 -31.56 62.35 13.12
N LYS A 462 -32.23 62.88 12.09
CA LYS A 462 -33.54 63.54 12.24
C LYS A 462 -34.62 62.53 12.66
N LYS A 463 -34.66 61.35 12.05
CA LYS A 463 -35.61 60.28 12.37
C LYS A 463 -35.43 59.72 13.79
N ASN A 464 -34.21 59.69 14.30
CA ASN A 464 -33.94 59.30 15.69
C ASN A 464 -34.27 60.40 16.71
N LYS A 465 -34.16 61.69 16.36
CA LYS A 465 -34.63 62.79 17.23
C LYS A 465 -36.15 62.86 17.34
N GLU A 466 -36.87 62.54 16.27
CA GLU A 466 -38.35 62.49 16.29
C GLU A 466 -38.87 61.30 17.10
N LYS A 467 -38.17 60.14 17.10
CA LYS A 467 -38.50 59.00 17.98
C LYS A 467 -38.28 59.29 19.47
N ASP A 468 -37.20 59.98 19.84
CA ASP A 468 -36.88 60.32 21.24
C ASP A 468 -37.82 61.43 21.81
N LEU A 469 -38.44 62.24 20.94
CA LEU A 469 -39.44 63.24 21.34
C LEU A 469 -40.84 62.61 21.55
N ASP A 470 -41.23 61.62 20.74
CA ASP A 470 -42.49 60.88 20.87
C ASP A 470 -42.51 59.95 22.10
N GLU A 471 -41.36 59.43 22.55
CA GLU A 471 -41.25 58.65 23.79
C GLU A 471 -41.34 59.53 25.05
N ARG A 472 -40.89 60.79 25.00
CA ARG A 472 -40.98 61.74 26.13
C ARG A 472 -42.34 62.42 26.28
N LEU A 473 -43.20 62.36 25.27
CA LEU A 473 -44.59 62.87 25.31
C LEU A 473 -45.61 61.80 25.73
N LYS A 474 -45.17 60.56 26.00
CA LYS A 474 -45.99 59.42 26.46
C LYS A 474 -45.70 58.97 27.90
N GLN A 475 -44.91 59.73 28.66
CA GLN A 475 -44.85 59.72 30.14
C GLN A 475 -45.42 61.03 30.65
#